data_AF-M0LY33-F1
#
_entry.id   AF-M0LY33-F1
#
_cell.length_a   1.000
_cell.length_b   1.000
_cell.length_c   1.000
_cell.angle_alpha   90.00
_cell.angle_beta   90.00
_cell.angle_gamma   90.00
#
_symmetry.space_group_name_H-M   'P 1'
#
loop_
_entity.id
_entity.type
_entity.pdbx_description
1 polymer ?
#
loop_
_entity_poly.entity_id
_entity_poly.type
_entity_poly.pdbx_seq_one_letter_code
_entity_poly.pdbx_strand_id
1 'polypeptide(L)'
;MSSPPKAVDDPETRSDRRWTWGLHGPQMTEKNAYGRFLDDVVAAFAEVSIPGLPALWFLMYQGQPFGITDLKLAALATWTAMVLGVAAFRSGLFPTPGVGYDGWLAATPSLLLFRVPYYSLTIVVGGFLAGAVGTVLDQPALAVVAALLVAGGGLAAFPRVTEYFEGWLAEWNP
;
A
#
# COMPACT_ATOMS: atom_id res chain seq x y z
N MET A 1 4.17 -17.34 24.80
CA MET A 1 4.22 -15.87 24.62
C MET A 1 5.33 -15.61 23.62
N SER A 2 5.00 -15.57 22.34
CA SER A 2 5.93 -15.19 21.28
C SER A 2 6.28 -13.72 21.47
N SER A 3 7.57 -13.39 21.40
CA SER A 3 8.01 -12.00 21.38
C SER A 3 7.30 -11.27 20.25
N PRO A 4 6.75 -10.06 20.47
CA PRO A 4 6.21 -9.27 19.37
C PRO A 4 7.31 -9.08 18.32
N PRO A 5 6.98 -9.04 17.02
CA PRO A 5 7.93 -8.63 16.00
C PRO A 5 8.56 -7.32 16.48
N LYS A 6 9.90 -7.24 16.49
CA LYS A 6 10.65 -6.11 17.03
C LYS A 6 10.11 -4.80 16.44
N ALA A 7 9.16 -4.19 17.12
CA ALA A 7 8.79 -2.81 16.92
C ALA A 7 10.06 -2.05 17.26
N VAL A 8 10.61 -1.40 16.25
CA VAL A 8 11.88 -0.69 16.33
C VAL A 8 11.60 0.60 17.13
N ASP A 9 11.58 0.49 18.45
CA ASP A 9 11.74 1.58 19.41
C ASP A 9 13.20 2.06 19.40
N ASP A 10 13.75 2.31 18.21
CA ASP A 10 15.06 2.93 18.05
C ASP A 10 14.86 4.45 17.94
N PRO A 11 15.49 5.28 18.77
CA PRO A 11 15.48 6.73 18.55
C PRO A 11 15.92 7.13 17.13
N GLU A 12 16.68 6.27 16.42
CA GLU A 12 17.03 6.47 15.00
C GLU A 12 15.84 6.33 14.03
N THR A 13 14.83 5.50 14.30
CA THR A 13 13.62 5.40 13.45
C THR A 13 12.68 6.59 13.63
N ARG A 14 12.83 7.33 14.74
CA ARG A 14 12.07 8.55 15.04
C ARG A 14 12.81 9.84 14.60
N SER A 15 14.00 9.72 14.02
CA SER A 15 14.77 10.86 13.53
C SER A 15 14.11 11.48 12.29
N ASP A 16 13.76 12.77 12.36
CA ASP A 16 13.29 13.56 11.22
C ASP A 16 14.40 13.83 10.18
N ARG A 17 15.64 13.43 10.46
CA ARG A 17 16.78 13.59 9.55
C ARG A 17 16.76 12.53 8.48
N ARG A 18 16.69 12.98 7.23
CA ARG A 18 16.85 12.11 6.05
C ARG A 18 17.96 12.61 5.16
N TRP A 19 18.62 11.66 4.51
CA TRP A 19 19.55 11.95 3.43
C TRP A 19 18.79 12.48 2.23
N THR A 20 19.18 13.65 1.76
CA THR A 20 18.67 14.27 0.54
C THR A 20 19.84 14.57 -0.39
N TRP A 21 19.64 14.46 -1.69
CA TRP A 21 20.63 14.89 -2.68
C TRP A 21 20.40 16.37 -3.00
N GLY A 22 21.30 17.22 -2.51
CA GLY A 22 21.34 18.64 -2.84
C GLY A 22 22.27 18.91 -4.03
N LEU A 23 22.22 20.13 -4.55
CA LEU A 23 23.08 20.58 -5.66
C LEU A 23 24.59 20.46 -5.36
N HIS A 24 24.97 20.36 -4.09
CA HIS A 24 26.35 20.26 -3.61
C HIS A 24 26.69 18.87 -3.05
N GLY A 25 25.91 17.85 -3.40
CA GLY A 25 26.08 16.50 -2.92
C GLY A 25 25.06 16.10 -1.84
N PRO A 26 25.24 14.91 -1.26
CA PRO A 26 24.26 14.33 -0.37
C PRO A 26 24.39 14.98 1.03
N GLN A 27 23.28 15.45 1.58
CA GLN A 27 23.19 16.19 2.86
C GLN A 27 22.12 15.56 3.77
N MET A 28 22.34 15.56 5.09
CA MET A 28 21.29 15.24 6.06
C MET A 28 20.48 16.51 6.38
N THR A 29 19.18 16.45 6.15
CA THR A 29 18.27 17.56 6.45
C THR A 29 17.10 17.06 7.29
N GLU A 30 16.65 17.87 8.25
CA GLU A 30 15.40 17.60 8.98
C GLU A 30 14.23 17.91 8.05
N LYS A 31 13.43 16.88 7.76
CA LYS A 31 12.24 17.01 6.91
C LYS A 31 11.01 17.02 7.78
N ASN A 32 10.11 17.98 7.53
CA ASN A 32 8.77 17.94 8.09
C ASN A 32 7.98 16.72 7.56
N ALA A 33 6.83 16.42 8.16
CA ALA A 33 6.03 15.25 7.80
C ALA A 33 5.69 15.18 6.30
N TYR A 34 5.42 16.33 5.66
CA TYR A 34 5.17 16.40 4.22
C TYR A 34 6.40 16.10 3.36
N GLY A 35 7.58 16.59 3.77
CA GLY A 35 8.84 16.26 3.10
C GLY A 35 9.18 14.77 3.18
N ARG A 36 8.88 14.12 4.32
CA ARG A 36 9.01 12.66 4.46
C ARG A 36 8.02 11.92 3.57
N PHE A 37 6.78 12.38 3.49
CA PHE A 37 5.77 11.80 2.62
C PHE A 37 6.22 11.79 1.16
N LEU A 38 6.70 12.92 0.64
CA LEU A 38 7.16 13.00 -0.75
C LEU A 38 8.34 12.06 -1.04
N ASP A 39 9.29 11.92 -0.11
CA ASP A 39 10.37 10.93 -0.24
C ASP A 39 9.82 9.50 -0.24
N ASP A 40 8.89 9.22 0.68
CA ASP A 40 8.31 7.88 0.87
C ASP A 40 7.36 7.49 -0.26
N VAL A 41 6.83 8.43 -1.06
CA VAL A 41 6.05 8.14 -2.27
C VAL A 41 6.85 7.33 -3.28
N VAL A 42 8.14 7.61 -3.47
CA VAL A 42 8.98 6.85 -4.42
C VAL A 42 9.18 5.42 -3.93
N ALA A 43 9.45 5.25 -2.63
CA ALA A 43 9.59 3.94 -2.03
C ALA A 43 8.26 3.15 -2.06
N ALA A 44 7.15 3.80 -1.74
CA ALA A 44 5.81 3.23 -1.78
C ALA A 44 5.39 2.87 -3.21
N PHE A 45 5.76 3.70 -4.19
CA PHE A 45 5.51 3.42 -5.60
C PHE A 45 6.19 2.12 -6.02
N ALA A 46 7.47 1.92 -5.71
CA ALA A 46 8.16 0.67 -6.02
C ALA A 46 7.54 -0.51 -5.25
N GLU A 47 7.23 -0.31 -3.97
CA GLU A 47 6.64 -1.32 -3.09
C GLU A 47 5.27 -1.81 -3.55
N VAL A 48 4.41 -0.94 -4.09
CA VAL A 48 3.06 -1.31 -4.55
C VAL A 48 3.09 -1.73 -6.02
N SER A 49 3.88 -1.05 -6.85
CA SER A 49 3.87 -1.29 -8.30
C SER A 49 4.52 -2.60 -8.66
N ILE A 50 5.71 -2.93 -8.13
CA ILE A 50 6.41 -4.17 -8.49
C ILE A 50 5.53 -5.40 -8.21
N PRO A 51 4.92 -5.54 -7.01
CA PRO A 51 4.06 -6.68 -6.70
C PRO A 51 2.67 -6.58 -7.35
N GLY A 52 2.21 -5.37 -7.71
CA GLY A 52 0.93 -5.12 -8.38
C GLY A 52 0.96 -5.23 -9.90
N LEU A 53 2.14 -5.30 -10.52
CA LEU A 53 2.30 -5.41 -11.98
C LEU A 53 1.49 -6.55 -12.62
N PRO A 54 1.44 -7.78 -12.06
CA PRO A 54 0.64 -8.86 -12.63
C PRO A 54 -0.86 -8.51 -12.70
N ALA A 55 -1.41 -7.87 -11.66
CA ALA A 55 -2.80 -7.43 -11.64
C ALA A 55 -3.06 -6.30 -12.64
N LEU A 56 -2.19 -5.30 -12.70
CA LEU A 56 -2.31 -4.19 -13.66
C LEU A 56 -2.25 -4.70 -15.10
N TRP A 57 -1.32 -5.62 -15.39
CA TRP A 57 -1.21 -6.27 -16.70
C TRP A 57 -2.48 -7.05 -17.04
N PHE A 58 -2.97 -7.86 -16.11
CA PHE A 58 -4.21 -8.61 -16.27
C PHE A 58 -5.39 -7.70 -16.59
N LEU A 59 -5.62 -6.65 -15.80
CA LEU A 59 -6.71 -5.68 -15.99
C LEU A 59 -6.56 -4.86 -17.28
N MET A 60 -5.32 -4.56 -17.70
CA MET A 60 -5.06 -3.88 -18.96
C MET A 60 -5.50 -4.72 -20.17
N TYR A 61 -5.25 -6.03 -20.11
CA TYR A 61 -5.62 -6.98 -21.15
C TYR A 61 -7.14 -7.22 -21.21
N GLN A 62 -7.84 -7.00 -20.10
CA GLN A 62 -9.30 -7.02 -20.10
C GLN A 62 -9.86 -5.87 -20.95
N GLY A 63 -10.82 -6.19 -21.82
CA GLY A 63 -11.59 -5.22 -22.59
C GLY A 63 -12.64 -4.55 -21.70
N GLN A 64 -13.90 -4.91 -21.91
CA GLN A 64 -15.02 -4.53 -21.05
C GLN A 64 -15.68 -5.80 -20.50
N PRO A 65 -15.02 -6.49 -19.55
CA PRO A 65 -15.58 -7.70 -18.97
C PRO A 65 -16.92 -7.34 -18.32
N PHE A 66 -17.96 -8.11 -18.64
CA PHE A 66 -19.31 -7.93 -18.08
C PHE A 66 -19.93 -6.54 -18.32
N GLY A 67 -19.47 -5.81 -19.36
CA GLY A 67 -19.94 -4.46 -19.65
C GLY A 67 -19.37 -3.37 -18.72
N ILE A 68 -18.38 -3.69 -17.88
CA ILE A 68 -17.75 -2.72 -16.97
C ILE A 68 -16.88 -1.76 -17.79
N THR A 69 -17.33 -0.52 -17.93
CA THR A 69 -16.66 0.54 -18.71
C THR A 69 -15.54 1.21 -17.94
N ASP A 70 -15.68 1.32 -16.62
CA ASP A 70 -14.77 2.09 -15.75
C ASP A 70 -13.68 1.24 -15.09
N LEU A 71 -13.49 -0.01 -15.54
CA LEU A 71 -12.55 -0.97 -14.95
C LEU A 71 -11.12 -0.39 -14.81
N LYS A 72 -10.63 0.23 -15.88
CA LYS A 72 -9.25 0.76 -15.93
C LYS A 72 -9.09 2.01 -15.06
N LEU A 73 -10.10 2.87 -15.03
CA LEU A 73 -10.12 4.06 -14.16
C LEU A 73 -10.13 3.64 -12.69
N ALA A 74 -11.00 2.69 -12.33
CA ALA A 74 -11.09 2.14 -10.99
C ALA A 74 -9.79 1.45 -10.55
N ALA A 75 -9.18 0.66 -11.43
CA ALA A 75 -7.90 -0.01 -11.17
C ALA A 75 -6.77 1.01 -10.93
N LEU A 76 -6.67 2.03 -11.78
CA LEU A 76 -5.69 3.10 -11.65
C LEU A 76 -5.90 3.87 -10.34
N ALA A 77 -7.14 4.24 -10.03
CA ALA A 77 -7.48 4.93 -8.78
C ALA A 77 -7.14 4.09 -7.55
N THR A 78 -7.45 2.78 -7.57
CA THR A 78 -7.10 1.84 -6.49
C THR A 78 -5.60 1.79 -6.29
N TRP A 79 -4.83 1.59 -7.36
CA TRP A 79 -3.38 1.53 -7.31
C TRP A 79 -2.76 2.84 -6.82
N THR A 80 -3.21 3.99 -7.32
CA THR A 80 -2.72 5.31 -6.87
C THR A 80 -3.02 5.52 -5.39
N ALA A 81 -4.23 5.18 -4.94
CA ALA A 81 -4.60 5.27 -3.53
C ALA A 81 -3.76 4.36 -2.64
N MET A 82 -3.42 3.16 -3.11
CA MET A 82 -2.51 2.27 -2.39
C MET A 82 -1.11 2.88 -2.25
N VAL A 83 -0.54 3.42 -3.33
CA VAL A 83 0.78 4.08 -3.28
C VAL A 83 0.79 5.23 -2.29
N LEU A 84 -0.20 6.13 -2.38
CA LEU A 84 -0.28 7.30 -1.49
C LEU A 84 -0.57 6.88 -0.04
N GLY A 85 -1.42 5.88 0.18
CA GLY A 85 -1.74 5.38 1.51
C GLY A 85 -0.52 4.75 2.19
N VAL A 86 0.22 3.89 1.49
CA VAL A 86 1.47 3.31 2.00
C VAL A 86 2.48 4.41 2.34
N ALA A 87 2.65 5.41 1.46
CA ALA A 87 3.55 6.54 1.72
C ALA A 87 3.10 7.36 2.95
N ALA A 88 1.80 7.56 3.13
CA ALA A 88 1.26 8.32 4.25
C ALA A 88 1.44 7.60 5.60
N PHE A 89 1.25 6.27 5.64
CA PHE A 89 1.54 5.48 6.83
C PHE A 89 3.04 5.41 7.13
N ARG A 90 3.87 5.27 6.09
CA ARG A 90 5.33 5.16 6.23
C ARG A 90 5.99 6.47 6.70
N SER A 91 5.46 7.61 6.28
CA SER A 91 5.94 8.94 6.67
C SER A 91 5.44 9.39 8.05
N GLY A 92 4.55 8.62 8.68
CA GLY A 92 3.93 8.94 9.96
C GLY A 92 2.88 10.06 9.87
N LEU A 93 2.36 10.36 8.67
CA LEU A 93 1.24 11.30 8.52
C LEU A 93 -0.06 10.76 9.12
N PHE A 94 -0.24 9.44 9.06
CA PHE A 94 -1.36 8.74 9.69
C PHE A 94 -0.83 7.58 10.53
N PRO A 95 -1.47 7.29 11.67
CA PRO A 95 -1.15 6.08 12.43
C PRO A 95 -1.53 4.85 11.61
N THR A 96 -0.72 3.80 11.70
CA THR A 96 -0.99 2.55 10.99
C THR A 96 -2.20 1.86 11.62
N PRO A 97 -3.24 1.51 10.84
CA PRO A 97 -4.47 0.95 11.40
C PRO A 97 -4.22 -0.39 12.10
N GLY A 98 -4.78 -0.54 13.31
CA GLY A 98 -4.83 -1.81 14.00
C GLY A 98 -3.53 -2.26 14.67
N VAL A 99 -2.45 -1.47 14.57
CA VAL A 99 -1.18 -1.67 15.27
C VAL A 99 -0.85 -0.42 16.11
N GLY A 100 -0.22 -0.61 17.28
CA GLY A 100 0.05 0.47 18.24
C GLY A 100 1.33 1.27 17.99
N TYR A 101 1.93 1.17 16.81
CA TYR A 101 3.19 1.84 16.46
C TYR A 101 3.05 2.65 15.17
N ASP A 102 3.85 3.73 15.08
CA ASP A 102 3.93 4.58 13.91
C ASP A 102 4.87 3.96 12.86
N GLY A 103 4.40 3.89 11.61
CA GLY A 103 5.19 3.38 10.49
C GLY A 103 4.57 2.16 9.80
N TRP A 104 4.93 1.97 8.54
CA TRP A 104 4.46 0.84 7.73
C TRP A 104 5.27 -0.43 8.03
N LEU A 105 4.66 -1.60 7.83
CA LEU A 105 5.24 -2.90 8.20
C LEU A 105 6.64 -3.12 7.60
N ALA A 106 7.52 -3.70 8.42
CA ALA A 106 8.89 -4.02 8.02
C ALA A 106 8.92 -4.95 6.79
N ALA A 107 9.91 -4.75 5.93
CA ALA A 107 10.11 -5.56 4.73
C ALA A 107 10.92 -6.83 5.05
N THR A 108 10.33 -7.80 5.75
CA THR A 108 10.92 -9.15 5.86
C THR A 108 10.75 -9.90 4.53
N PRO A 109 11.66 -10.80 4.15
CA PRO A 109 11.58 -11.52 2.88
C PRO A 109 10.26 -12.29 2.67
N SER A 110 9.72 -12.88 3.74
CA SER A 110 8.43 -13.58 3.72
C SER A 110 7.26 -12.61 3.47
N LEU A 111 7.25 -11.45 4.12
CA LEU A 111 6.22 -10.42 3.90
C LEU A 111 6.31 -9.81 2.50
N LEU A 112 7.51 -9.66 1.94
CA LEU A 112 7.67 -9.20 0.55
C LEU A 112 7.02 -10.18 -0.43
N LEU A 113 7.19 -11.49 -0.22
CA LEU A 113 6.51 -12.50 -1.04
C LEU A 113 4.99 -12.45 -0.86
N PHE A 114 4.51 -12.23 0.36
CA PHE A 114 3.08 -12.12 0.64
C PHE A 114 2.44 -10.85 0.03
N ARG A 115 3.18 -9.75 -0.08
CA ARG A 115 2.70 -8.51 -0.71
C ARG A 115 2.31 -8.68 -2.18
N VAL A 116 2.93 -9.61 -2.90
CA VAL A 116 2.60 -9.89 -4.31
C VAL A 116 1.15 -10.31 -4.50
N PRO A 117 0.67 -11.43 -3.93
CA PRO A 117 -0.72 -11.82 -4.07
C PRO A 117 -1.66 -10.81 -3.40
N TYR A 118 -1.27 -10.22 -2.26
CA TYR A 118 -2.16 -9.30 -1.53
C TYR A 118 -2.43 -8.00 -2.29
N TYR A 119 -1.39 -7.31 -2.77
CA TYR A 119 -1.55 -6.07 -3.53
C TYR A 119 -2.20 -6.34 -4.89
N SER A 120 -1.79 -7.43 -5.57
CA SER A 120 -2.44 -7.84 -6.81
C SER A 120 -3.95 -8.09 -6.63
N LEU A 121 -4.33 -8.84 -5.60
CA LEU A 121 -5.73 -9.11 -5.28
C LEU A 121 -6.50 -7.80 -4.99
N THR A 122 -5.93 -6.92 -4.16
CA THR A 122 -6.56 -5.64 -3.81
C THR A 122 -6.82 -4.77 -5.05
N ILE A 123 -5.84 -4.69 -5.97
CA ILE A 123 -5.98 -3.95 -7.23
C ILE A 123 -7.04 -4.58 -8.14
N VAL A 124 -7.06 -5.92 -8.28
CA VAL A 124 -8.08 -6.63 -9.07
C VAL A 124 -9.47 -6.38 -8.49
N VAL A 125 -9.63 -6.58 -7.19
CA VAL A 125 -10.89 -6.36 -6.47
C VAL A 125 -11.34 -4.90 -6.62
N GLY A 126 -10.43 -3.94 -6.46
CA GLY A 126 -10.73 -2.52 -6.65
C GLY A 126 -11.14 -2.20 -8.09
N GLY A 127 -10.43 -2.73 -9.08
CA GLY A 127 -10.79 -2.59 -10.49
C GLY A 127 -12.21 -3.09 -10.77
N PHE A 128 -12.52 -4.34 -10.42
CA PHE A 128 -13.83 -4.94 -10.72
C PHE A 128 -14.96 -4.37 -9.86
N LEU A 129 -14.81 -4.32 -8.53
CA LEU A 129 -15.89 -3.85 -7.66
C LEU A 129 -16.16 -2.38 -7.87
N ALA A 130 -15.12 -1.54 -7.88
CA ALA A 130 -15.32 -0.11 -8.03
C ALA A 130 -15.70 0.26 -9.47
N GLY A 131 -15.16 -0.43 -10.47
CA GLY A 131 -15.58 -0.30 -11.86
C GLY A 131 -17.06 -0.65 -12.03
N ALA A 132 -17.52 -1.76 -11.43
CA ALA A 132 -18.93 -2.15 -11.46
C ALA A 132 -19.84 -1.11 -10.80
N VAL A 133 -19.42 -0.51 -9.69
CA VAL A 133 -20.17 0.58 -9.04
C VAL A 133 -20.34 1.78 -9.99
N GLY A 134 -19.27 2.20 -10.67
CA GLY A 134 -19.32 3.28 -11.65
C GLY A 134 -20.27 2.99 -12.80
N THR A 135 -20.17 1.79 -13.37
CA THR A 135 -21.00 1.36 -14.50
C THR A 135 -22.47 1.18 -14.13
N VAL A 136 -22.79 0.58 -12.97
CA VAL A 136 -24.18 0.38 -12.54
C VAL A 136 -24.89 1.69 -12.24
N LEU A 137 -24.17 2.67 -11.69
CA LEU A 137 -24.72 3.97 -11.32
C LEU A 137 -24.57 5.04 -12.41
N ASP A 138 -23.95 4.68 -13.54
CA ASP A 138 -23.60 5.58 -14.65
C ASP A 138 -22.87 6.86 -14.18
N GLN A 139 -21.98 6.69 -13.19
CA GLN A 139 -21.24 7.78 -12.57
C GLN A 139 -19.77 7.39 -12.37
N PRO A 140 -18.87 7.79 -13.28
CA PRO A 140 -17.44 7.47 -13.18
C PRO A 140 -16.78 7.99 -11.90
N ALA A 141 -17.28 9.10 -11.33
CA ALA A 141 -16.80 9.62 -10.06
C ALA A 141 -17.02 8.64 -8.90
N LEU A 142 -18.12 7.88 -8.91
CA LEU A 142 -18.40 6.87 -7.89
C LEU A 142 -17.47 5.66 -8.01
N ALA A 143 -16.99 5.33 -9.21
CA ALA A 143 -15.93 4.33 -9.38
C ALA A 143 -14.65 4.74 -8.66
N VAL A 144 -14.27 6.02 -8.73
CA VAL A 144 -13.09 6.53 -8.01
C VAL A 144 -13.32 6.44 -6.50
N VAL A 145 -14.46 6.90 -5.99
CA VAL A 145 -14.78 6.84 -4.55
C VAL A 145 -14.76 5.40 -4.05
N ALA A 146 -15.39 4.46 -4.76
CA ALA A 146 -15.37 3.05 -4.40
C ALA A 146 -13.95 2.46 -4.45
N ALA A 147 -13.12 2.86 -5.42
CA ALA A 147 -11.72 2.44 -5.51
C ALA A 147 -10.91 2.93 -4.31
N LEU A 148 -11.12 4.17 -3.86
CA LEU A 148 -10.50 4.70 -2.64
C LEU A 148 -10.91 3.92 -1.41
N LEU A 149 -12.19 3.53 -1.30
CA LEU A 149 -12.69 2.72 -0.19
C LEU A 149 -12.09 1.30 -0.19
N VAL A 150 -11.99 0.66 -1.36
CA VAL A 150 -11.35 -0.66 -1.46
C VAL A 150 -9.86 -0.58 -1.14
N ALA A 151 -9.14 0.40 -1.67
CA ALA A 151 -7.73 0.60 -1.36
C ALA A 151 -7.51 0.90 0.13
N GLY A 152 -8.30 1.80 0.71
CA GLY A 152 -8.25 2.15 2.13
C GLY A 152 -8.56 0.96 3.03
N GLY A 153 -9.61 0.19 2.70
CA GLY A 153 -9.98 -1.03 3.41
C GLY A 153 -8.90 -2.11 3.32
N GLY A 154 -8.32 -2.32 2.14
CA GLY A 154 -7.20 -3.24 1.93
C GLY A 154 -5.98 -2.82 2.75
N LEU A 155 -5.57 -1.55 2.70
CA LEU A 155 -4.44 -1.08 3.50
C LEU A 155 -4.70 -1.18 5.01
N ALA A 156 -5.93 -0.90 5.47
CA ALA A 156 -6.28 -1.02 6.88
C ALA A 156 -6.34 -2.48 7.35
N ALA A 157 -6.72 -3.41 6.47
CA ALA A 157 -6.75 -4.84 6.78
C ALA A 157 -5.35 -5.48 6.75
N PHE A 158 -4.42 -4.92 5.97
CA PHE A 158 -3.11 -5.52 5.71
C PHE A 158 -2.32 -5.89 6.97
N PRO A 159 -2.16 -5.03 8.00
CA PRO A 159 -1.44 -5.39 9.22
C PRO A 159 -1.99 -6.62 9.95
N ARG A 160 -3.33 -6.72 10.03
CA ARG A 160 -3.97 -7.88 10.66
C ARG A 160 -3.77 -9.14 9.83
N VAL A 161 -3.90 -9.05 8.52
CA VAL A 161 -3.67 -10.19 7.62
C VAL A 161 -2.22 -10.67 7.72
N THR A 162 -1.25 -9.77 7.85
CA THR A 162 0.16 -10.14 8.03
C THR A 162 0.42 -10.82 9.36
N GLU A 163 -0.20 -10.38 10.46
CA GLU A 163 -0.08 -11.05 11.77
C GLU A 163 -0.55 -12.51 11.69
N TYR A 164 -1.69 -12.76 11.03
CA TYR A 164 -2.19 -14.11 10.82
C TYR A 164 -1.25 -14.95 9.95
N PHE A 165 -0.70 -14.37 8.88
CA PHE A 165 0.23 -15.08 7.99
C PHE A 165 1.54 -15.43 8.68
N GLU A 166 2.12 -14.53 9.46
CA GLU A 166 3.34 -14.79 10.23
C GLU A 166 3.10 -15.82 11.34
N GLY A 167 1.97 -15.75 12.03
CA GLY A 167 1.56 -16.76 13.01
C GLY A 167 1.43 -18.14 12.38
N TRP A 168 0.77 -18.23 11.22
CA TRP A 168 0.69 -19.46 10.43
C TRP A 168 2.08 -19.96 10.03
N LEU A 169 2.96 -19.11 9.48
CA LEU A 169 4.32 -19.53 9.10
C LEU A 169 5.14 -20.09 10.29
N ALA A 170 4.97 -19.53 11.48
CA ALA A 170 5.65 -20.00 12.68
C ALA A 170 5.22 -21.42 13.10
N GLU A 171 3.98 -21.83 12.80
CA GLU A 171 3.51 -23.20 13.06
C GLU A 171 4.19 -24.24 12.15
N TRP A 172 4.60 -23.84 10.94
CA TRP A 172 5.18 -24.74 9.95
C TRP A 172 6.71 -24.81 9.97
N ASN A 173 7.37 -23.97 10.78
CA ASN A 173 8.83 -23.93 10.91
C ASN A 173 9.25 -24.05 12.39
N PRO A 174 9.16 -25.27 12.98
CA PRO A 174 9.41 -25.52 14.40
C PRO A 174 10.88 -25.34 14.82
#